data_AF-A0A0E4FYE7-F1
#
_entry.id   AF-A0A0E4FYE7-F1
#
_cell.length_a   1.000
_cell.length_b   1.000
_cell.length_c   1.000
_cell.angle_alpha   90.00
_cell.angle_beta   90.00
_cell.angle_gamma   90.00
#
_symmetry.space_group_name_H-M   'P 1'
#
loop_
_entity.id
_entity.type
_entity.pdbx_description
1 polymer ?
#
loop_
_entity_poly.entity_id
_entity_poly.type
_entity_poly.pdbx_seq_one_letter_code
_entity_poly.pdbx_strand_id
1 'polypeptide(L)'
;MLVIQDTSEQGTRRAQWISKLNASIAGLAKDRAIPAFAYSRDQVRHAFECYGRPNKQGLAGVIAKHIPAFEQYVPPPRKPWMSEDRRMGLFDAAALALLFFWSMNSSLG
;
A
#
# COMPACT_ATOMS: atom_id res chain seq x y z
N MET A 1 13.10 8.14 -2.33
CA MET A 1 12.21 7.42 -3.26
C MET A 1 10.76 7.65 -2.87
N LEU A 2 9.86 7.52 -3.82
CA LEU A 2 8.42 7.58 -3.65
C LEU A 2 7.82 6.20 -3.98
N VAL A 3 6.94 5.67 -3.13
CA VAL A 3 6.20 4.43 -3.43
C VAL A 3 4.71 4.76 -3.36
N ILE A 4 3.97 4.45 -4.42
CA ILE A 4 2.55 4.81 -4.57
C ILE A 4 1.74 3.62 -5.10
N GLN A 5 0.42 3.71 -4.97
CA GLN A 5 -0.47 2.76 -5.62
C GLN A 5 -0.43 3.00 -7.13
N ASP A 6 -0.31 1.95 -7.92
CA ASP A 6 -0.55 2.03 -9.36
C ASP A 6 -2.06 2.24 -9.59
N THR A 7 -2.39 3.39 -10.18
CA THR A 7 -3.75 3.79 -10.54
C THR A 7 -3.92 3.98 -12.05
N SER A 8 -2.99 3.42 -12.85
CA SER A 8 -3.08 3.34 -14.30
C SER A 8 -4.21 2.39 -14.72
N GLU A 9 -4.46 2.30 -16.03
CA GLU A 9 -5.51 1.42 -16.58
C GLU A 9 -5.28 -0.06 -16.27
N GLN A 10 -4.02 -0.49 -16.15
CA GLN A 10 -3.61 -1.86 -15.83
C GLN A 10 -3.44 -2.09 -14.32
N GLY A 11 -3.51 -1.01 -13.53
CA GLY A 11 -3.33 -1.03 -12.09
C GLY A 11 -4.65 -1.11 -11.32
N THR A 12 -4.69 -0.41 -10.20
CA THR A 12 -5.87 -0.35 -9.33
C THR A 12 -6.86 0.67 -9.88
N ARG A 13 -8.06 0.20 -10.28
CA ARG A 13 -9.14 1.12 -10.68
C ARG A 13 -9.52 2.06 -9.53
N ARG A 14 -9.46 3.36 -9.78
CA ARG A 14 -9.87 4.43 -8.86
C ARG A 14 -10.69 5.47 -9.59
N ALA A 15 -11.30 6.39 -8.82
CA ALA A 15 -11.95 7.55 -9.41
C ALA A 15 -10.93 8.38 -10.22
N GLN A 16 -11.35 8.95 -11.35
CA GLN A 16 -10.45 9.67 -12.26
C GLN A 16 -9.63 10.76 -11.56
N TRP A 17 -10.22 11.48 -10.61
CA TRP A 17 -9.51 12.53 -9.86
C TRP A 17 -8.36 11.97 -9.01
N ILE A 18 -8.51 10.74 -8.46
CA ILE A 18 -7.45 10.06 -7.70
C ILE A 18 -6.31 9.68 -8.64
N SER A 19 -6.62 9.11 -9.82
CA SER A 19 -5.60 8.77 -10.81
C SER A 19 -4.83 9.99 -11.29
N LYS A 20 -5.52 11.12 -11.51
CA LYS A 20 -4.88 12.41 -11.86
C LYS A 20 -3.97 12.93 -10.75
N LEU A 21 -4.43 12.89 -9.49
CA LEU A 21 -3.62 13.29 -8.35
C LEU A 21 -2.37 12.43 -8.23
N ASN A 22 -2.52 11.11 -8.35
CA ASN A 22 -1.42 10.16 -8.26
C ASN A 22 -0.38 10.39 -9.37
N ALA A 23 -0.84 10.61 -10.62
CA ALA A 23 0.02 10.98 -11.73
C ALA A 23 0.76 12.31 -11.51
N SER A 24 0.08 13.30 -10.91
CA SER A 24 0.68 14.60 -10.59
C SER A 24 1.78 14.48 -9.52
N ILE A 25 1.55 13.65 -8.49
CA ILE A 25 2.56 13.36 -7.46
C ILE A 25 3.78 12.63 -8.07
N ALA A 26 3.55 11.66 -8.96
CA ALA A 26 4.62 10.97 -9.68
C ALA A 26 5.42 11.92 -10.59
N GLY A 27 4.73 12.83 -11.28
CA GLY A 27 5.36 13.89 -12.09
C GLY A 27 6.26 14.79 -11.23
N LEU A 28 5.75 15.28 -10.10
CA LEU A 28 6.53 16.10 -9.18
C LEU A 28 7.76 15.36 -8.62
N ALA A 29 7.63 14.06 -8.34
CA ALA A 29 8.76 13.23 -7.92
C ALA A 29 9.83 13.14 -9.03
N LYS A 30 9.40 12.91 -10.28
CA LYS A 30 10.29 12.88 -11.45
C LYS A 30 11.03 14.21 -11.63
N ASP A 31 10.33 15.34 -11.54
CA ASP A 31 10.93 16.68 -11.68
C ASP A 31 11.99 16.95 -10.61
N ARG A 32 11.87 16.31 -9.45
CA ARG A 32 12.83 16.39 -8.33
C ARG A 32 13.87 15.28 -8.34
N ALA A 33 13.96 14.50 -9.42
CA ALA A 33 14.84 13.33 -9.53
C ALA A 33 14.66 12.30 -8.39
N ILE A 34 13.43 12.17 -7.86
CA ILE A 34 13.06 11.17 -6.86
C ILE A 34 12.53 9.95 -7.60
N PRO A 35 13.17 8.77 -7.50
CA PRO A 35 12.67 7.54 -8.09
C PRO A 35 11.28 7.21 -7.53
N ALA A 36 10.33 6.95 -8.43
CA ALA A 36 8.96 6.60 -8.10
C ALA A 36 8.66 5.15 -8.51
N PHE A 37 8.08 4.39 -7.58
CA PHE A 37 7.66 3.01 -7.79
C PHE A 37 6.16 2.90 -7.55
N ALA A 38 5.46 2.21 -8.43
CA ALA A 38 4.02 2.05 -8.37
C ALA A 38 3.65 0.56 -8.32
N TYR A 39 2.78 0.19 -7.39
CA TYR A 39 2.30 -1.19 -7.26
C TYR A 39 0.78 -1.23 -7.24
N SER A 40 0.18 -2.17 -7.97
CA SER A 40 -1.25 -2.40 -7.96
C SER A 40 -1.70 -3.02 -6.64
N ARG A 41 -2.98 -2.89 -6.31
CA ARG A 41 -3.58 -3.55 -5.16
C ARG A 41 -3.46 -5.07 -5.25
N ASP A 42 -3.49 -5.64 -6.45
CA ASP A 42 -3.32 -7.07 -6.64
C ASP A 42 -1.88 -7.52 -6.39
N GLN A 43 -0.87 -6.73 -6.78
CA GLN A 43 0.52 -7.02 -6.43
C GLN A 43 0.73 -6.98 -4.91
N VAL A 44 0.17 -5.98 -4.23
CA VAL A 44 0.19 -5.92 -2.76
C VAL A 44 -0.54 -7.13 -2.17
N ARG A 45 -1.72 -7.48 -2.66
CA ARG A 45 -2.44 -8.65 -2.14
C ARG A 45 -1.62 -9.93 -2.29
N HIS A 46 -1.10 -10.18 -3.50
CA HIS A 46 -0.31 -11.37 -3.81
C HIS A 46 0.94 -11.48 -2.93
N ALA A 47 1.66 -10.37 -2.71
CA ALA A 47 2.85 -10.36 -1.85
C ALA A 47 2.55 -10.70 -0.39
N PHE A 48 1.31 -10.53 0.06
CA PHE A 48 0.87 -10.81 1.42
C PHE A 48 0.00 -12.07 1.53
N GLU A 49 -0.24 -12.81 0.43
CA GLU A 49 -1.06 -14.02 0.42
C GLU A 49 -0.50 -15.12 1.33
N CYS A 50 0.83 -15.23 1.42
CA CYS A 50 1.50 -16.21 2.29
C CYS A 50 1.17 -16.06 3.78
N TYR A 51 0.66 -14.90 4.21
CA TYR A 51 0.23 -14.66 5.59
C TYR A 51 -1.22 -15.06 5.87
N GLY A 52 -1.95 -15.61 4.87
CA GLY A 52 -3.28 -16.21 5.03
C GLY A 52 -4.38 -15.21 5.42
N ARG A 53 -4.16 -13.91 5.19
CA ARG A 53 -5.02 -12.81 5.66
C ARG A 53 -5.44 -11.90 4.50
N PRO A 54 -6.48 -12.29 3.71
CA PRO A 54 -6.79 -11.63 2.44
C PRO A 54 -7.53 -10.29 2.59
N ASN A 55 -7.90 -9.88 3.81
CA ASN A 55 -8.66 -8.66 4.05
C ASN A 55 -7.80 -7.56 4.69
N LYS A 56 -8.26 -6.31 4.58
CA LYS A 56 -7.57 -5.12 5.10
C LYS A 56 -7.26 -5.20 6.59
N GLN A 57 -8.18 -5.77 7.39
CA GLN A 57 -7.95 -5.96 8.82
C GLN A 57 -6.77 -6.91 9.09
N GLY A 58 -6.71 -7.99 8.31
CA GLY A 58 -5.65 -8.97 8.37
C GLY A 58 -4.31 -8.39 7.93
N LEU A 59 -4.30 -7.60 6.86
CA LEU A 59 -3.12 -6.85 6.40
C LEU A 59 -2.60 -5.89 7.48
N ALA A 60 -3.48 -5.15 8.15
CA ALA A 60 -3.08 -4.27 9.25
C ALA A 60 -2.39 -5.03 10.38
N GLY A 61 -2.92 -6.21 10.74
CA GLY A 61 -2.29 -7.10 11.72
C GLY A 61 -0.95 -7.68 11.27
N VAL A 62 -0.78 -7.99 9.99
CA VAL A 62 0.52 -8.46 9.44
C VAL A 62 1.54 -7.33 9.50
N ILE A 63 1.18 -6.13 9.05
CA ILE A 63 2.06 -4.96 9.08
C ILE A 63 2.48 -4.63 10.51
N ALA A 64 1.56 -4.66 11.48
CA ALA A 64 1.90 -4.40 12.87
C ALA A 64 2.94 -5.38 13.42
N LYS A 65 2.95 -6.65 12.96
CA LYS A 65 3.98 -7.62 13.33
C LYS A 65 5.34 -7.32 12.71
N HIS A 66 5.38 -6.79 11.48
CA HIS A 66 6.63 -6.42 10.82
C HIS A 66 7.15 -5.06 11.26
N ILE A 67 6.26 -4.16 11.69
CA ILE A 67 6.56 -2.79 12.11
C ILE A 67 5.86 -2.55 13.46
N PRO A 68 6.48 -2.92 14.60
CA PRO A 68 5.83 -2.86 15.91
C PRO A 68 5.27 -1.49 16.29
N ALA A 69 5.86 -0.40 15.76
CA ALA A 69 5.34 0.96 15.95
C ALA A 69 3.88 1.14 15.45
N PHE A 70 3.40 0.26 14.57
CA PHE A 70 2.04 0.29 14.02
C PHE A 70 0.99 -0.39 14.90
N GLU A 71 1.38 -1.16 15.92
CA GLU A 71 0.45 -1.92 16.78
C GLU A 71 -0.63 -1.02 17.40
N GLN A 72 -0.23 0.14 17.92
CA GLN A 72 -1.14 1.11 18.54
C GLN A 72 -2.14 1.73 17.55
N TYR A 73 -1.88 1.64 16.25
CA TYR A 73 -2.72 2.22 15.19
C TYR A 73 -3.65 1.19 14.55
N VAL A 74 -3.54 -0.10 14.90
CA VAL A 74 -4.41 -1.15 14.34
C VAL A 74 -5.85 -0.82 14.70
N PRO A 75 -6.74 -0.59 13.72
CA PRO A 75 -8.12 -0.25 14.00
C PRO A 75 -8.85 -1.46 14.59
N PRO A 76 -9.89 -1.24 15.39
CA PRO A 76 -10.72 -2.34 15.88
C PRO A 76 -11.38 -3.11 14.72
N PRO A 77 -11.75 -4.38 14.91
CA PRO A 77 -12.40 -5.17 13.88
C PRO A 77 -13.64 -4.47 13.30
N ARG A 78 -13.65 -4.31 11.97
CA ARG A 78 -14.73 -3.63 11.26
C ARG A 78 -15.99 -4.50 11.20
N LYS A 79 -17.15 -3.90 11.50
CA LYS A 79 -18.47 -4.50 11.27
C LYS A 79 -19.00 -4.16 9.86
N PRO A 80 -19.89 -4.97 9.25
CA PRO A 80 -20.33 -4.76 7.87
C PRO A 80 -20.93 -3.37 7.56
N TRP A 81 -21.63 -2.77 8.53
CA TRP A 81 -22.27 -1.44 8.39
C TRP A 81 -21.35 -0.27 8.72
N MET A 82 -20.15 -0.52 9.24
CA MET A 82 -19.20 0.51 9.59
C MET A 82 -18.41 0.92 8.35
N SER A 83 -18.15 2.20 8.16
CA SER A 83 -17.20 2.69 7.14
C SER A 83 -15.76 2.25 7.46
N GLU A 84 -14.84 2.42 6.51
CA GLU A 84 -13.43 2.11 6.75
C GLU A 84 -12.83 3.08 7.77
N ASP A 85 -12.03 2.56 8.72
CA ASP A 85 -11.30 3.41 9.66
C ASP A 85 -10.22 4.21 8.90
N ARG A 86 -10.13 5.52 9.16
CA ARG A 86 -9.18 6.42 8.50
C ARG A 86 -7.71 5.97 8.67
N ARG A 87 -7.40 5.26 9.76
CA ARG A 87 -6.07 4.68 10.02
C ARG A 87 -5.65 3.64 8.99
N MET A 88 -6.59 3.01 8.28
CA MET A 88 -6.27 2.03 7.24
C MET A 88 -5.38 2.59 6.12
N GLY A 89 -5.45 3.89 5.83
CA GLY A 89 -4.56 4.51 4.84
C GLY A 89 -3.08 4.41 5.21
N LEU A 90 -2.76 4.41 6.51
CA LEU A 90 -1.39 4.24 7.01
C LEU A 90 -0.89 2.82 6.72
N PHE A 91 -1.73 1.82 6.92
CA PHE A 91 -1.43 0.42 6.62
C PHE A 91 -1.34 0.16 5.12
N ASP A 92 -2.22 0.75 4.31
CA ASP A 92 -2.13 0.64 2.85
C ASP A 92 -0.79 1.21 2.34
N ALA A 93 -0.32 2.33 2.89
CA ALA A 93 0.99 2.91 2.57
C ALA A 93 2.17 2.04 3.05
N ALA A 94 2.10 1.51 4.28
CA ALA A 94 3.14 0.62 4.80
C ALA A 94 3.23 -0.71 4.03
N ALA A 95 2.11 -1.24 3.53
CA ALA A 95 2.10 -2.43 2.68
C ALA A 95 2.90 -2.20 1.38
N LEU A 96 2.70 -1.04 0.74
CA LEU A 96 3.45 -0.64 -0.45
C LEU A 96 4.94 -0.54 -0.16
N ALA A 97 5.31 0.08 0.96
CA ALA A 97 6.70 0.22 1.36
C ALA A 97 7.36 -1.15 1.62
N LEU A 98 6.70 -2.05 2.36
CA LEU A 98 7.21 -3.40 2.62
C LEU A 98 7.37 -4.21 1.34
N LEU A 99 6.38 -4.18 0.44
CA LEU A 99 6.47 -4.82 -0.87
C LEU A 99 7.69 -4.32 -1.64
N PHE A 100 7.88 -3.01 -1.68
CA PHE A 100 9.04 -2.41 -2.33
C PHE A 100 10.36 -2.94 -1.74
N PHE A 101 10.52 -2.90 -0.41
CA PHE A 101 11.74 -3.39 0.25
C PHE A 101 11.98 -4.89 0.02
N TRP A 102 10.93 -5.71 0.05
CA TRP A 102 11.06 -7.14 -0.27
C TRP A 102 11.49 -7.35 -1.71
N SER A 103 10.87 -6.65 -2.67
CA SER A 103 11.22 -6.76 -4.09
C SER A 103 12.67 -6.33 -4.38
N MET A 104 13.17 -5.31 -3.68
CA MET A 104 14.56 -4.89 -3.76
C MET A 104 15.51 -5.96 -3.23
N ASN A 105 15.22 -6.53 -2.05
CA ASN A 105 16.10 -7.53 -1.44
C ASN A 105 16.14 -8.83 -2.26
N SER A 106 15.03 -9.21 -2.91
CA SER A 106 14.98 -10.35 -3.82
C SER A 106 15.79 -10.15 -5.11
N SER A 107 16.09 -8.90 -5.50
CA SER A 107 16.92 -8.59 -6.68
C SER A 107 18.43 -8.54 -6.39
N LEU A 108 18.81 -8.71 -5.12
CA LEU A 108 20.20 -8.73 -4.64
C LEU A 108 20.66 -10.15 -4.23
N GLY A 109 19.85 -11.17 -4.50
CA GLY A 109 20.11 -12.58 -4.20
C GLY A 109 20.36 -13.43 -5.43
#